data_AF-A0A2P4Y4I3-F1
#
_entry.id   AF-A0A2P4Y4I3-F1
#
_cell.length_a   1.000
_cell.length_b   1.000
_cell.length_c   1.000
_cell.angle_alpha   90.00
_cell.angle_beta   90.00
_cell.angle_gamma   90.00
#
_symmetry.space_group_name_H-M   'P 1'
#
loop_
_entity.id
_entity.type
_entity.pdbx_description
1 polymer ?
#
loop_
_entity_poly.entity_id
_entity_poly.type
_entity_poly.pdbx_seq_one_letter_code
_entity_poly.pdbx_strand_id
1 'polypeptide(L)'
;MRQPSGGRHNWQRFQQQQHGGQRGGGYAHNQQQDYYSQYQAPVHGTVQRDVVAFVEAFRANQSSPSAPPNALTLDVVVRAICNHFRVNAFEELMGTSALQLPILRQLHTVNQRVWTFVTCFMQSRRINTLFECQQAFLLHEGLRSFHELKLGNSFLHTEAVQQLYHSPIAMLTITTSDVLSFLRQFEEMLGRDAFRASSHIDMNEFLQYLAQQYRQPSAQAMEVAIDPNGFGVYVGMLRRVANTEIKEMKTLEQQFQREVAEK
;
A
#
# COMPACT_ATOMS: atom_id res chain seq x y z
N MET A 1 -7.02 15.40 30.84
CA MET A 1 -7.10 16.20 29.61
C MET A 1 -5.71 16.32 28.99
N ARG A 2 -5.39 15.50 27.99
CA ARG A 2 -4.22 15.66 27.11
C ARG A 2 -4.61 15.15 25.73
N GLN A 3 -4.59 16.02 24.73
CA GLN A 3 -4.76 15.68 23.31
C GLN A 3 -3.46 15.06 22.77
N PRO A 4 -3.52 14.13 21.79
CA PRO A 4 -2.41 13.91 20.88
C PRO A 4 -2.64 14.70 19.59
N SER A 5 -1.79 15.72 19.42
CA SER A 5 -1.52 16.39 18.15
C SER A 5 -0.47 15.58 17.40
N GLY A 6 -0.68 15.26 16.12
CA GLY A 6 0.38 14.66 15.30
C GLY A 6 -0.12 13.86 14.11
N GLY A 7 -0.61 14.53 13.07
CA GLY A 7 -0.92 13.86 11.79
C GLY A 7 -0.98 14.78 10.57
N ARG A 8 -1.07 16.10 10.76
CA ARG A 8 -1.24 17.07 9.67
C ARG A 8 0.07 17.60 9.05
N HIS A 9 1.24 17.30 9.62
CA HIS A 9 2.49 17.98 9.24
C HIS A 9 3.19 17.44 7.98
N ASN A 10 2.93 16.20 7.56
CA ASN A 10 3.59 15.65 6.36
C ASN A 10 2.94 16.13 5.05
N TRP A 11 1.65 16.46 5.06
CA TRP A 11 0.95 16.88 3.84
C TRP A 11 1.25 18.33 3.43
N GLN A 12 1.44 19.22 4.40
CA GLN A 12 1.84 20.61 4.13
C GLN A 12 3.29 20.73 3.64
N ARG A 13 4.19 19.84 4.08
CA ARG A 13 5.58 19.79 3.61
C ARG A 13 5.69 19.33 2.15
N PHE A 14 4.77 18.47 1.71
CA PHE A 14 4.68 17.97 0.34
C PHE A 14 4.16 19.03 -0.66
N GLN A 15 3.22 19.90 -0.25
CA GLN A 15 2.78 21.03 -1.08
C GLN A 15 3.84 22.14 -1.21
N GLN A 16 4.67 22.34 -0.19
CA GLN A 16 5.63 23.44 -0.17
C GLN A 16 6.81 23.22 -1.13
N GLN A 17 7.11 21.97 -1.50
CA GLN A 17 8.11 21.66 -2.53
C GLN A 17 7.61 21.86 -3.97
N GLN A 18 6.30 22.04 -4.20
CA GLN A 18 5.75 22.23 -5.54
C GLN A 18 5.61 23.71 -5.97
N HIS A 19 5.75 24.69 -5.06
CA HIS A 19 5.52 26.11 -5.35
C HIS A 19 6.73 27.04 -5.15
N GLY A 20 7.96 26.50 -5.10
CA GLY A 20 9.18 27.28 -4.94
C GLY A 20 9.84 27.68 -6.27
N GLY A 21 9.17 28.46 -7.12
CA GLY A 21 9.78 28.86 -8.39
C GLY A 21 9.05 29.99 -9.09
N GLN A 22 9.24 31.24 -8.63
CA GLN A 22 9.25 32.46 -9.45
C GLN A 22 9.42 33.71 -8.58
N ARG A 23 10.60 34.34 -8.64
CA ARG A 23 10.75 35.80 -8.57
C ARG A 23 11.98 36.21 -9.36
N GLY A 24 11.75 36.98 -10.42
CA GLY A 24 12.78 37.57 -11.25
C GLY A 24 13.40 38.83 -10.65
N GLY A 25 14.53 39.22 -11.23
CA GLY A 25 15.21 40.50 -11.05
C GLY A 25 16.40 40.54 -12.02
N GLY A 26 16.36 41.47 -12.98
CA GLY A 26 17.32 41.58 -14.08
C GLY A 26 18.48 42.55 -13.85
N TYR A 27 19.14 42.86 -14.97
CA TYR A 27 20.30 43.75 -15.23
C TYR A 27 21.67 43.10 -14.93
N ALA A 28 22.73 43.22 -15.73
CA ALA A 28 22.97 43.77 -17.07
C ALA A 28 24.32 43.24 -17.60
N HIS A 29 24.47 43.23 -18.93
CA HIS A 29 25.67 43.29 -19.77
C HIS A 29 27.06 42.93 -19.18
N ASN A 30 27.70 41.91 -19.77
CA ASN A 30 29.07 42.09 -20.23
C ASN A 30 29.35 41.23 -21.47
N GLN A 31 29.87 41.90 -22.51
CA GLN A 31 30.34 41.31 -23.75
C GLN A 31 31.70 40.66 -23.52
N GLN A 32 31.87 39.41 -23.92
CA GLN A 32 33.14 39.00 -24.54
C GLN A 32 32.96 37.81 -25.48
N GLN A 33 33.61 37.97 -26.61
CA GLN A 33 33.49 37.25 -27.87
C GLN A 33 34.09 35.83 -27.86
N ASP A 34 33.41 34.99 -28.64
CA ASP A 34 33.91 34.06 -29.65
C ASP A 34 34.86 32.90 -29.32
N TYR A 35 34.62 31.84 -30.10
CA TYR A 35 35.34 30.58 -30.26
C TYR A 35 35.07 29.52 -29.19
N TYR A 36 34.02 28.71 -29.42
CA TYR A 36 34.12 27.35 -29.97
C TYR A 36 32.71 26.85 -30.30
N SER A 37 32.26 27.09 -31.54
CA SER A 37 31.22 26.25 -32.14
C SER A 37 31.87 24.93 -32.54
N GLN A 38 31.84 23.95 -31.66
CA GLN A 38 32.14 22.57 -32.00
C GLN A 38 30.84 21.77 -31.90
N TYR A 39 30.23 21.56 -33.06
CA TYR A 39 29.15 20.60 -33.26
C TYR A 39 29.57 19.23 -32.68
N GLN A 40 28.97 18.84 -31.56
CA GLN A 40 28.89 17.45 -31.11
C GLN A 40 27.42 17.10 -30.86
N ALA A 41 26.66 16.95 -31.94
CA ALA A 41 25.44 16.16 -31.95
C ALA A 41 25.68 15.00 -32.92
N PRO A 42 26.12 13.84 -32.39
CA PRO A 42 25.22 12.68 -32.38
C PRO A 42 25.28 11.79 -31.12
N VAL A 43 26.07 12.12 -30.10
CA VAL A 43 26.38 11.21 -28.96
C VAL A 43 25.23 11.11 -27.95
N HIS A 44 24.49 12.20 -27.70
CA HIS A 44 23.38 12.19 -26.73
C HIS A 44 22.23 11.25 -27.13
N GLY A 45 21.94 11.14 -28.43
CA GLY A 45 20.84 10.31 -28.94
C GLY A 45 21.10 8.81 -28.79
N THR A 46 22.35 8.37 -28.97
CA THR A 46 22.74 6.97 -28.80
C THR A 46 22.75 6.57 -27.33
N VAL A 47 23.33 7.40 -26.46
CA VAL A 47 23.37 7.15 -25.01
C VAL A 47 21.95 7.07 -24.44
N GLN A 48 21.07 8.00 -24.82
CA GLN A 48 19.68 7.96 -24.37
C GLN A 48 18.96 6.68 -24.82
N ARG A 49 19.18 6.24 -26.07
CA ARG A 49 18.60 4.98 -26.58
C ARG A 49 19.09 3.78 -25.78
N ASP A 50 20.39 3.71 -25.49
CA ASP A 50 20.99 2.62 -24.74
C ASP A 50 20.47 2.57 -23.29
N VAL A 51 20.32 3.75 -22.64
CA VAL A 51 19.72 3.85 -21.31
C VAL A 51 18.26 3.38 -21.33
N VAL A 52 17.47 3.79 -22.33
CA VAL A 52 16.07 3.33 -22.46
C VAL A 52 16.01 1.81 -22.64
N ALA A 53 16.82 1.25 -23.54
CA ALA A 53 16.88 -0.19 -23.77
C ALA A 53 17.28 -0.96 -22.50
N PHE A 54 18.27 -0.44 -21.75
CA PHE A 54 18.65 -1.01 -20.46
C PHE A 54 17.48 -0.98 -19.46
N VAL A 55 16.78 0.14 -19.32
CA VAL A 55 15.65 0.26 -18.39
C VAL A 55 14.52 -0.70 -18.75
N GLU A 56 14.20 -0.84 -20.03
CA GLU A 56 13.19 -1.80 -20.50
C GLU A 56 13.58 -3.24 -20.15
N ALA A 57 14.80 -3.65 -20.48
CA ALA A 57 15.31 -4.98 -20.17
C ALA A 57 15.36 -5.23 -18.66
N PHE A 58 15.84 -4.26 -17.88
CA PHE A 58 15.92 -4.35 -16.43
C PHE A 58 14.53 -4.52 -15.81
N ARG A 59 13.56 -3.70 -16.22
CA ARG A 59 12.17 -3.80 -15.75
C ARG A 59 11.54 -5.13 -16.15
N ALA A 60 11.76 -5.59 -17.39
CA ALA A 60 11.23 -6.87 -17.86
C ALA A 60 11.77 -8.04 -17.03
N ASN A 61 13.08 -8.06 -16.76
CA ASN A 61 13.73 -9.11 -15.98
C ASN A 61 13.24 -9.12 -14.52
N GLN A 62 13.21 -7.95 -13.87
CA GLN A 62 12.79 -7.82 -12.47
C GLN A 62 11.29 -8.07 -12.28
N SER A 63 10.49 -7.82 -13.32
CA SER A 63 9.05 -8.12 -13.31
C SER A 63 8.73 -9.50 -13.87
N SER A 64 9.72 -10.39 -14.04
CA SER A 64 9.44 -11.78 -14.37
C SER A 64 8.82 -12.49 -13.17
N PRO A 65 7.79 -13.34 -13.34
CA PRO A 65 7.32 -14.23 -12.29
C PRO A 65 8.39 -15.19 -11.75
N SER A 66 9.45 -15.45 -12.53
CA SER A 66 10.57 -16.31 -12.12
C SER A 66 11.66 -15.57 -11.34
N ALA A 67 11.62 -14.23 -11.28
CA ALA A 67 12.61 -13.45 -10.53
C ALA A 67 12.32 -13.53 -9.01
N PRO A 68 13.33 -13.34 -8.15
CA PRO A 68 13.09 -13.18 -6.72
C PRO A 68 12.05 -12.07 -6.43
N PRO A 69 11.21 -12.21 -5.39
CA PRO A 69 10.24 -11.18 -5.02
C PRO A 69 10.87 -9.79 -4.87
N ASN A 70 10.37 -8.82 -5.62
CA ASN A 70 10.88 -7.45 -5.60
C ASN A 70 9.83 -6.43 -6.06
N ALA A 71 10.11 -5.16 -5.79
CA ALA A 71 9.46 -4.03 -6.40
C ALA A 71 10.50 -2.97 -6.79
N LEU A 72 10.24 -2.27 -7.90
CA LEU A 72 11.15 -1.28 -8.46
C LEU A 72 10.76 0.14 -8.08
N THR A 73 11.64 0.84 -7.37
CA THR A 73 11.56 2.28 -7.17
C THR A 73 12.43 3.03 -8.19
N LEU A 74 12.22 4.35 -8.29
CA LEU A 74 13.05 5.19 -9.14
C LEU A 74 14.53 5.06 -8.74
N ASP A 75 14.85 5.12 -7.45
CA ASP A 75 16.22 5.04 -6.94
C ASP A 75 16.89 3.71 -7.25
N VAL A 76 16.15 2.59 -7.16
CA VAL A 76 16.69 1.26 -7.52
C VAL A 76 17.08 1.23 -9.00
N VAL A 77 16.23 1.73 -9.88
CA VAL A 77 16.51 1.73 -11.32
C VAL A 77 17.61 2.72 -11.67
N VAL A 78 17.60 3.93 -11.10
CA VAL A 78 18.67 4.93 -11.31
C VAL A 78 20.02 4.38 -10.86
N ARG A 79 20.09 3.75 -9.69
CA ARG A 79 21.33 3.10 -9.21
C ARG A 79 21.79 1.98 -10.15
N ALA A 80 20.86 1.19 -10.68
CA ALA A 80 21.18 0.14 -11.65
C ALA A 80 21.74 0.71 -12.96
N ILE A 81 21.19 1.84 -13.45
CA ILE A 81 21.71 2.57 -14.61
C ILE A 81 23.14 3.06 -14.32
N CYS A 82 23.36 3.78 -13.22
CA CYS A 82 24.67 4.31 -12.87
C CYS A 82 25.73 3.20 -12.79
N ASN A 83 25.38 2.07 -12.16
CA ASN A 83 26.26 0.90 -12.07
C ASN A 83 26.56 0.28 -13.44
N HIS A 84 25.57 0.20 -14.32
CA HIS A 84 25.74 -0.39 -15.65
C HIS A 84 26.65 0.46 -16.55
N PHE A 85 26.43 1.79 -16.56
CA PHE A 85 27.19 2.75 -17.37
C PHE A 85 28.46 3.27 -16.68
N ARG A 86 28.75 2.82 -15.45
CA ARG A 86 29.94 3.18 -14.66
C ARG A 86 30.09 4.69 -14.41
N VAL A 87 28.97 5.34 -14.07
CA VAL A 87 28.93 6.76 -13.65
C VAL A 87 28.53 6.85 -12.19
N ASN A 88 28.85 7.96 -11.51
CA ASN A 88 28.50 8.14 -10.11
C ASN A 88 27.10 8.76 -9.95
N ALA A 89 26.66 9.54 -10.93
CA ALA A 89 25.34 10.16 -10.95
C ALA A 89 24.66 10.02 -12.32
N PHE A 90 23.34 10.00 -12.33
CA PHE A 90 22.57 9.91 -13.57
C PHE A 90 22.75 11.15 -14.45
N GLU A 91 22.83 12.32 -13.81
CA GLU A 91 23.05 13.61 -14.45
C GLU A 91 24.40 13.68 -15.17
N GLU A 92 25.42 12.95 -14.72
CA GLU A 92 26.72 12.84 -15.42
C GLU A 92 26.58 12.11 -16.75
N LEU A 93 25.70 11.11 -16.81
CA LEU A 93 25.45 10.31 -18.02
C LEU A 93 24.50 11.02 -18.99
N MET A 94 23.46 11.66 -18.47
CA MET A 94 22.33 12.16 -19.27
C MET A 94 22.30 13.68 -19.42
N GLY A 95 23.07 14.43 -18.62
CA GLY A 95 23.04 15.89 -18.57
C GLY A 95 21.76 16.48 -17.96
N THR A 96 20.86 15.62 -17.47
CA THR A 96 19.52 15.98 -16.98
C THR A 96 19.11 15.06 -15.84
N SER A 97 18.12 15.47 -15.03
CA SER A 97 17.61 14.61 -13.96
C SER A 97 16.84 13.40 -14.47
N ALA A 98 16.83 12.32 -13.67
CA ALA A 98 16.17 11.05 -14.00
C ALA A 98 14.70 11.19 -14.43
N LEU A 99 13.96 12.09 -13.79
CA LEU A 99 12.54 12.32 -14.08
C LEU A 99 12.28 13.02 -15.43
N GLN A 100 13.31 13.59 -16.07
CA GLN A 100 13.18 14.10 -17.43
C GLN A 100 13.12 12.97 -18.47
N LEU A 101 13.64 11.78 -18.14
CA LEU A 101 13.56 10.62 -19.01
C LEU A 101 12.15 9.99 -18.93
N PRO A 102 11.35 9.93 -20.02
CA PRO A 102 9.94 9.53 -19.96
C PRO A 102 9.69 8.16 -19.33
N ILE A 103 10.54 7.16 -19.59
CA ILE A 103 10.40 5.81 -19.05
C ILE A 103 10.58 5.75 -17.53
N LEU A 104 11.48 6.58 -16.98
CA LEU A 104 11.71 6.69 -15.53
C LEU A 104 10.60 7.49 -14.86
N ARG A 105 10.13 8.56 -15.51
CA ARG A 105 8.95 9.30 -15.07
C ARG A 105 7.70 8.42 -15.03
N GLN A 106 7.52 7.56 -16.03
CA GLN A 106 6.42 6.59 -16.05
C GLN A 106 6.52 5.64 -14.85
N LEU A 107 7.70 5.05 -14.61
CA LEU A 107 7.94 4.18 -13.46
C LEU A 107 7.65 4.88 -12.12
N HIS A 108 8.11 6.12 -11.97
CA HIS A 108 7.82 6.92 -10.78
C HIS A 108 6.32 7.17 -10.64
N THR A 109 5.63 7.51 -11.73
CA THR A 109 4.17 7.71 -11.74
C THR A 109 3.43 6.45 -11.32
N VAL A 110 3.85 5.26 -11.79
CA VAL A 110 3.24 3.99 -11.36
C VAL A 110 3.46 3.74 -9.87
N ASN A 111 4.68 3.98 -9.34
CA ASN A 111 4.93 3.92 -7.89
C ASN A 111 3.99 4.85 -7.11
N GLN A 112 3.80 6.09 -7.56
CA GLN A 112 2.91 7.05 -6.90
C GLN A 112 1.44 6.60 -6.94
N ARG A 113 1.00 5.93 -8.01
CA ARG A 113 -0.34 5.35 -8.09
C ARG A 113 -0.52 4.21 -7.08
N VAL A 114 0.44 3.30 -6.96
CA VAL A 114 0.45 2.26 -5.92
C VAL A 114 0.35 2.90 -4.54
N TRP A 115 1.20 3.88 -4.26
CA TRP A 115 1.21 4.60 -2.99
C TRP A 115 -0.14 5.23 -2.63
N THR A 116 -0.70 5.97 -3.58
CA THR A 116 -1.99 6.65 -3.43
C THR A 116 -3.08 5.62 -3.18
N PHE A 117 -3.11 4.54 -3.96
CA PHE A 117 -4.10 3.49 -3.80
C PHE A 117 -4.04 2.83 -2.42
N VAL A 118 -2.86 2.39 -1.98
CA VAL A 118 -2.68 1.74 -0.66
C VAL A 118 -3.12 2.68 0.45
N THR A 119 -2.73 3.96 0.37
CA THR A 119 -3.13 4.98 1.34
C THR A 119 -4.65 5.14 1.39
N CYS A 120 -5.31 5.30 0.24
CA CYS A 120 -6.75 5.45 0.14
C CYS A 120 -7.49 4.20 0.62
N PHE A 121 -7.00 3.00 0.25
CA PHE A 121 -7.57 1.73 0.69
C PHE A 121 -7.57 1.66 2.22
N MET A 122 -6.42 1.90 2.84
CA MET A 122 -6.27 1.86 4.30
C MET A 122 -7.13 2.90 5.02
N GLN A 123 -7.27 4.11 4.48
CA GLN A 123 -8.07 5.18 5.09
C GLN A 123 -9.57 4.98 4.92
N SER A 124 -9.99 4.33 3.84
CA SER A 124 -11.41 4.11 3.54
C SER A 124 -12.03 2.95 4.32
N ARG A 125 -11.21 2.07 4.90
CA ARG A 125 -11.65 0.86 5.60
C ARG A 125 -11.15 0.84 7.03
N ARG A 126 -11.94 0.23 7.90
CA ARG A 126 -11.62 0.11 9.34
C ARG A 126 -10.90 -1.20 9.67
N ILE A 127 -11.12 -2.26 8.88
CA ILE A 127 -10.30 -3.47 8.85
C ILE A 127 -9.67 -3.53 7.47
N ASN A 128 -8.35 -3.67 7.44
CA ASN A 128 -7.55 -3.75 6.23
C ASN A 128 -6.70 -5.01 6.28
N THR A 129 -6.75 -5.80 5.22
CA THR A 129 -5.78 -6.87 5.00
C THR A 129 -4.99 -6.56 3.74
N LEU A 130 -3.69 -6.83 3.76
CA LEU A 130 -2.85 -6.59 2.59
C LEU A 130 -3.31 -7.41 1.39
N PHE A 131 -3.80 -8.63 1.62
CA PHE A 131 -4.36 -9.49 0.58
C PHE A 131 -5.52 -8.81 -0.15
N GLU A 132 -6.53 -8.31 0.57
CA GLU A 132 -7.64 -7.60 -0.08
C GLU A 132 -7.20 -6.27 -0.71
N CYS A 133 -6.19 -5.61 -0.14
CA CYS A 133 -5.59 -4.42 -0.73
C CYS A 133 -4.97 -4.74 -2.10
N GLN A 134 -4.21 -5.83 -2.22
CA GLN A 134 -3.64 -6.27 -3.49
C GLN A 134 -4.77 -6.62 -4.47
N GLN A 135 -5.75 -7.42 -4.06
CA GLN A 135 -6.85 -7.83 -4.95
C GLN A 135 -7.63 -6.63 -5.48
N ALA A 136 -7.94 -5.66 -4.60
CA ALA A 136 -8.62 -4.43 -4.98
C ALA A 136 -7.77 -3.57 -5.92
N PHE A 137 -6.45 -3.50 -5.68
CA PHE A 137 -5.53 -2.76 -6.53
C PHE A 137 -5.44 -3.37 -7.93
N LEU A 138 -5.29 -4.69 -8.03
CA LEU A 138 -5.25 -5.40 -9.32
C LEU A 138 -6.55 -5.20 -10.09
N LEU A 139 -7.70 -5.30 -9.41
CA LEU A 139 -9.00 -5.03 -10.01
C LEU A 139 -9.11 -3.58 -10.51
N HIS A 140 -8.67 -2.61 -9.71
CA HIS A 140 -8.70 -1.20 -10.06
C HIS A 140 -7.83 -0.88 -11.29
N GLU A 141 -6.65 -1.49 -11.40
CA GLU A 141 -5.76 -1.32 -12.55
C GLU A 141 -6.15 -2.19 -13.76
N GLY A 142 -7.16 -3.06 -13.63
CA GLY A 142 -7.56 -3.99 -14.69
C GLY A 142 -6.53 -5.09 -14.99
N LEU A 143 -5.77 -5.50 -13.97
CA LEU A 143 -4.67 -6.46 -14.07
C LEU A 143 -5.05 -7.79 -13.44
N ARG A 144 -4.48 -8.89 -13.95
CA ARG A 144 -4.63 -10.22 -13.32
C ARG A 144 -3.56 -10.45 -12.26
N SER A 145 -2.41 -9.82 -12.42
CA SER A 145 -1.24 -10.06 -11.59
C SER A 145 -0.33 -8.83 -11.53
N PHE A 146 0.36 -8.65 -10.40
CA PHE A 146 1.12 -7.43 -10.13
C PHE A 146 2.28 -7.21 -11.11
N HIS A 147 2.88 -8.30 -11.59
CA HIS A 147 4.04 -8.24 -12.48
C HIS A 147 3.75 -7.61 -13.86
N GLU A 148 2.48 -7.52 -14.24
CA GLU A 148 2.03 -6.83 -15.46
C GLU A 148 2.30 -5.32 -15.43
N LEU A 149 2.43 -4.70 -14.23
CA LEU A 149 2.79 -3.29 -14.08
C LEU A 149 4.22 -2.94 -14.50
N LYS A 150 5.06 -3.96 -14.71
CA LYS A 150 6.49 -3.78 -14.96
C LYS A 150 7.17 -2.93 -13.87
N LEU A 151 6.80 -3.19 -12.62
CA LEU A 151 7.27 -2.52 -11.41
C LEU A 151 7.95 -3.50 -10.45
N GLY A 152 8.47 -4.61 -10.96
CA GLY A 152 8.80 -5.80 -10.18
C GLY A 152 7.64 -6.79 -10.18
N ASN A 153 7.73 -7.81 -9.33
CA ASN A 153 6.80 -8.95 -9.34
C ASN A 153 6.05 -9.14 -8.01
N SER A 154 6.27 -8.28 -7.02
CA SER A 154 5.68 -8.42 -5.69
C SER A 154 5.10 -7.11 -5.15
N PHE A 155 3.77 -7.08 -4.97
CA PHE A 155 3.07 -5.96 -4.32
C PHE A 155 3.56 -5.75 -2.88
N LEU A 156 3.83 -6.86 -2.17
CA LEU A 156 4.37 -6.88 -0.82
C LEU A 156 5.61 -6.00 -0.67
N HIS A 157 6.50 -6.03 -1.67
CA HIS A 157 7.80 -5.36 -1.62
C HIS A 157 7.74 -3.90 -2.06
N THR A 158 6.57 -3.40 -2.45
CA THR A 158 6.41 -1.98 -2.79
C THR A 158 6.64 -1.11 -1.57
N GLU A 159 7.22 0.07 -1.78
CA GLU A 159 7.52 1.01 -0.69
C GLU A 159 6.26 1.38 0.11
N ALA A 160 5.14 1.56 -0.59
CA ALA A 160 3.84 1.88 0.02
C ALA A 160 3.40 0.82 1.03
N VAL A 161 3.51 -0.46 0.65
CA VAL A 161 3.13 -1.57 1.52
C VAL A 161 4.12 -1.69 2.67
N GLN A 162 5.41 -1.63 2.39
CA GLN A 162 6.45 -1.74 3.41
C GLN A 162 6.35 -0.64 4.47
N GLN A 163 5.97 0.59 4.10
CA GLN A 163 5.82 1.67 5.07
C GLN A 163 4.46 1.68 5.78
N LEU A 164 3.36 1.42 5.07
CA LEU A 164 2.01 1.58 5.63
C LEU A 164 1.55 0.34 6.42
N TYR A 165 1.97 -0.86 6.01
CA TYR A 165 1.70 -2.12 6.73
C TYR A 165 2.83 -2.52 7.70
N HIS A 166 3.80 -1.63 7.95
CA HIS A 166 4.90 -1.83 8.92
C HIS A 166 5.78 -3.05 8.61
N SER A 167 6.35 -3.08 7.42
CA SER A 167 7.29 -4.13 6.92
C SER A 167 6.75 -5.56 7.03
N PRO A 168 5.65 -5.85 6.33
CA PRO A 168 5.10 -7.20 6.29
C PRO A 168 6.11 -8.20 5.69
N ILE A 169 6.12 -9.43 6.24
CA ILE A 169 7.11 -10.47 5.91
C ILE A 169 6.59 -11.44 4.84
N ALA A 170 5.27 -11.69 4.81
CA ALA A 170 4.68 -12.66 3.89
C ALA A 170 3.20 -12.40 3.67
N MET A 171 2.78 -12.50 2.39
CA MET A 171 1.39 -12.30 2.01
C MET A 171 0.50 -13.46 2.45
N LEU A 172 -0.31 -13.25 3.50
CA LEU A 172 -1.29 -14.22 3.95
C LEU A 172 -2.65 -13.95 3.29
N THR A 173 -3.34 -15.01 2.86
CA THR A 173 -4.68 -14.91 2.25
C THR A 173 -5.76 -14.71 3.32
N ILE A 174 -5.69 -13.59 4.02
CA ILE A 174 -6.62 -13.21 5.09
C ILE A 174 -7.54 -12.14 4.55
N THR A 175 -8.83 -12.34 4.73
CA THR A 175 -9.86 -11.39 4.34
C THR A 175 -10.47 -10.71 5.57
N THR A 176 -11.14 -9.59 5.35
CA THR A 176 -11.97 -8.94 6.37
C THR A 176 -13.03 -9.91 6.91
N SER A 177 -13.57 -10.80 6.06
CA SER A 177 -14.52 -11.83 6.49
C SER A 177 -13.90 -12.81 7.49
N ASP A 178 -12.65 -13.22 7.26
CA ASP A 178 -11.92 -14.11 8.18
C ASP A 178 -11.69 -13.42 9.52
N VAL A 179 -11.23 -12.15 9.50
CA VAL A 179 -11.03 -11.35 10.71
C VAL A 179 -12.33 -11.23 11.53
N LEU A 180 -13.45 -10.95 10.87
CA LEU A 180 -14.75 -10.85 11.54
C LEU A 180 -15.23 -12.21 12.08
N SER A 181 -14.95 -13.29 11.36
CA SER A 181 -15.28 -14.66 11.81
C SER A 181 -14.49 -15.03 13.07
N PHE A 182 -13.19 -14.71 13.12
CA PHE A 182 -12.38 -14.88 14.31
C PHE A 182 -12.80 -13.96 15.45
N LEU A 183 -13.27 -12.75 15.17
CA LEU A 183 -13.81 -11.86 16.21
C LEU A 183 -15.06 -12.46 16.87
N ARG A 184 -15.92 -13.14 16.10
CA ARG A 184 -17.06 -13.91 16.63
C ARG A 184 -16.61 -15.13 17.44
N GLN A 185 -15.60 -15.87 16.99
CA GLN A 185 -15.08 -17.00 17.77
C GLN A 185 -14.40 -16.55 19.08
N PHE A 186 -13.71 -15.42 19.05
CA PHE A 186 -13.09 -14.83 20.22
C PHE A 186 -14.12 -14.46 21.29
N GLU A 187 -15.30 -13.96 20.88
CA GLU A 187 -16.44 -13.81 21.80
C GLU A 187 -16.81 -15.12 22.48
N GLU A 188 -17.08 -16.16 21.67
CA GLU A 188 -17.57 -17.44 22.18
C GLU A 188 -16.60 -18.01 23.22
N MET A 189 -15.30 -17.82 23.01
CA MET A 189 -14.24 -18.18 23.96
C MET A 189 -14.29 -17.37 25.25
N LEU A 190 -14.51 -16.06 25.18
CA LEU A 190 -14.64 -15.19 26.36
C LEU A 190 -15.93 -15.48 27.17
N GLY A 191 -16.83 -16.30 26.62
CA GLY A 191 -18.07 -16.75 27.27
C GLY A 191 -19.25 -15.82 27.01
N ARG A 192 -20.46 -16.30 27.37
CA ARG A 192 -21.77 -15.67 27.05
C ARG A 192 -21.94 -14.21 27.50
N ASP A 193 -21.04 -13.70 28.35
CA ASP A 193 -21.10 -12.32 28.82
C ASP A 193 -20.27 -11.33 27.98
N ALA A 194 -19.40 -11.77 27.05
CA ALA A 194 -18.49 -10.90 26.30
C ALA A 194 -19.18 -9.93 25.29
N PHE A 195 -20.41 -10.23 24.88
CA PHE A 195 -21.22 -9.40 23.98
C PHE A 195 -22.47 -8.81 24.64
N ARG A 196 -22.56 -8.83 25.98
CA ARG A 196 -23.47 -7.91 26.67
C ARG A 196 -23.13 -6.48 26.27
N ALA A 197 -24.14 -5.61 26.25
CA ALA A 197 -23.97 -4.20 25.89
C ALA A 197 -22.85 -3.50 26.70
N SER A 198 -22.57 -3.98 27.92
CA SER A 198 -21.55 -3.45 28.84
C SER A 198 -20.15 -4.04 28.68
N SER A 199 -19.97 -5.12 27.92
CA SER A 199 -18.69 -5.83 27.89
C SER A 199 -17.72 -5.17 26.93
N HIS A 200 -16.46 -5.06 27.33
CA HIS A 200 -15.39 -4.49 26.51
C HIS A 200 -14.60 -5.63 25.86
N ILE A 201 -14.36 -5.51 24.56
CA ILE A 201 -13.45 -6.42 23.84
C ILE A 201 -12.18 -5.63 23.62
N ASP A 202 -11.09 -6.12 24.19
CA ASP A 202 -9.78 -5.49 23.96
C ASP A 202 -9.27 -5.86 22.57
N MET A 203 -8.90 -4.83 21.81
CA MET A 203 -8.40 -5.00 20.44
C MET A 203 -7.06 -5.73 20.43
N ASN A 204 -6.17 -5.46 21.39
CA ASN A 204 -4.85 -6.08 21.42
C ASN A 204 -4.95 -7.57 21.80
N GLU A 205 -5.82 -7.91 22.75
CA GLU A 205 -6.12 -9.32 23.06
C GLU A 205 -6.70 -10.06 21.85
N PHE A 206 -7.64 -9.43 21.13
CA PHE A 206 -8.17 -10.01 19.90
C PHE A 206 -7.08 -10.18 18.82
N LEU A 207 -6.22 -9.18 18.60
CA LEU A 207 -5.12 -9.29 17.64
C LEU A 207 -4.10 -10.36 18.03
N GLN A 208 -3.85 -10.58 19.32
CA GLN A 208 -3.02 -11.69 19.80
C GLN A 208 -3.69 -13.04 19.55
N TYR A 209 -4.98 -13.17 19.84
CA TYR A 209 -5.75 -14.36 19.53
C TYR A 209 -5.70 -14.68 18.03
N LEU A 210 -5.94 -13.68 17.18
CA LEU A 210 -5.89 -13.80 15.72
C LEU A 210 -4.49 -14.27 15.26
N ALA A 211 -3.42 -13.69 15.80
CA ALA A 211 -2.04 -14.13 15.54
C ALA A 211 -1.79 -15.60 15.89
N GLN A 212 -2.33 -16.05 17.03
CA GLN A 212 -2.21 -17.45 17.45
C GLN A 212 -2.94 -18.40 16.49
N GLN A 213 -4.11 -18.02 15.98
CA GLN A 213 -4.84 -18.84 15.00
C GLN A 213 -4.03 -19.08 13.71
N TYR A 214 -3.23 -18.10 13.30
CA TYR A 214 -2.37 -18.19 12.12
C TYR A 214 -0.92 -18.58 12.43
N ARG A 215 -0.60 -18.92 13.69
CA ARG A 215 0.76 -19.25 14.17
C ARG A 215 1.78 -18.17 13.82
N GLN A 216 1.35 -16.91 13.85
CA GLN A 216 2.20 -15.76 13.60
C GLN A 216 2.66 -15.11 14.91
N PRO A 217 3.82 -14.45 14.93
CA PRO A 217 4.31 -13.78 16.13
C PRO A 217 3.44 -12.58 16.54
N SER A 218 2.73 -11.97 15.59
CA SER A 218 1.84 -10.84 15.83
C SER A 218 0.85 -10.64 14.69
N ALA A 219 -0.21 -9.84 14.91
CA ALA A 219 -1.14 -9.47 13.85
C ALA A 219 -0.51 -8.55 12.79
N GLN A 220 0.50 -7.76 13.16
CA GLN A 220 1.28 -6.98 12.20
C GLN A 220 2.03 -7.91 11.22
N ALA A 221 2.55 -9.04 11.70
CA ALA A 221 3.16 -10.06 10.85
C ALA A 221 2.14 -10.75 9.92
N MET A 222 0.84 -10.65 10.24
CA MET A 222 -0.27 -11.11 9.39
C MET A 222 -0.77 -10.06 8.41
N GLU A 223 -0.18 -8.86 8.42
CA GLU A 223 -0.54 -7.79 7.49
C GLU A 223 -2.00 -7.32 7.65
N VAL A 224 -2.54 -7.48 8.87
CA VAL A 224 -3.88 -7.03 9.26
C VAL A 224 -3.74 -5.71 10.03
N ALA A 225 -4.37 -4.67 9.52
CA ALA A 225 -4.46 -3.37 10.18
C ALA A 225 -5.91 -3.08 10.57
N ILE A 226 -6.16 -2.92 11.87
CA ILE A 226 -7.46 -2.53 12.40
C ILE A 226 -7.34 -1.10 12.93
N ASP A 227 -8.24 -0.22 12.47
CA ASP A 227 -8.37 1.13 13.01
C ASP A 227 -8.91 1.06 14.45
N PRO A 228 -8.17 1.55 15.46
CA PRO A 228 -8.62 1.56 16.84
C PRO A 228 -9.97 2.26 17.05
N ASN A 229 -10.26 3.29 16.24
CA ASN A 229 -11.54 4.02 16.31
C ASN A 229 -12.69 3.25 15.63
N GLY A 230 -12.36 2.33 14.74
CA GLY A 230 -13.32 1.52 13.98
C GLY A 230 -13.65 0.17 14.63
N PHE A 231 -12.76 -0.37 15.45
CA PHE A 231 -12.91 -1.70 16.04
C PHE A 231 -14.24 -1.86 16.82
N GLY A 232 -14.56 -0.89 17.68
CA GLY A 232 -15.80 -0.89 18.46
C GLY A 232 -17.07 -0.87 17.60
N VAL A 233 -17.01 -0.31 16.38
CA VAL A 233 -18.15 -0.30 15.45
C VAL A 233 -18.45 -1.71 14.95
N TYR A 234 -17.43 -2.51 14.62
CA TYR A 234 -17.62 -3.91 14.21
C TYR A 234 -18.10 -4.79 15.36
N VAL A 235 -17.54 -4.61 16.56
CA VAL A 235 -18.04 -5.29 17.75
C VAL A 235 -19.53 -4.99 17.96
N GLY A 236 -19.93 -3.71 17.89
CA GLY A 236 -21.33 -3.31 18.00
C GLY A 236 -22.21 -3.86 16.87
N MET A 237 -21.70 -3.97 15.65
CA MET A 237 -22.41 -4.58 14.52
C MET A 237 -22.66 -6.07 14.76
N LEU A 238 -21.61 -6.83 15.10
CA LEU A 238 -21.72 -8.26 15.40
C LEU A 238 -22.69 -8.52 16.57
N ARG A 239 -22.71 -7.64 17.60
CA ARG A 239 -23.71 -7.68 18.68
C ARG A 239 -25.13 -7.60 18.17
N ARG A 240 -25.40 -6.69 17.23
CA ARG A 240 -26.75 -6.54 16.66
C ARG A 240 -27.14 -7.75 15.84
N VAL A 241 -26.21 -8.31 15.07
CA VAL A 241 -26.43 -9.54 14.29
C VAL A 241 -26.76 -10.70 15.22
N ALA A 242 -25.91 -10.99 16.22
CA ALA A 242 -26.14 -12.07 17.18
C ALA A 242 -27.47 -11.92 17.94
N ASN A 243 -27.81 -10.71 18.39
CA ASN A 243 -29.10 -10.46 19.05
C ASN A 243 -30.30 -10.67 18.13
N THR A 244 -30.15 -10.41 16.84
CA THR A 244 -31.20 -10.65 15.84
C THR A 244 -31.36 -12.15 15.58
N GLU A 245 -30.25 -12.87 15.38
CA GLU A 245 -30.23 -14.33 15.23
C GLU A 245 -30.94 -15.03 16.42
N ILE A 246 -30.66 -14.60 17.66
CA ILE A 246 -31.31 -15.15 18.86
C ILE A 246 -32.82 -14.90 18.86
N LYS A 247 -33.27 -13.72 18.44
CA LYS A 247 -34.71 -13.38 18.39
C LYS A 247 -35.43 -14.19 17.32
N GLU A 248 -34.83 -14.34 16.15
CA GLU A 248 -35.37 -15.15 15.06
C GLU A 248 -35.45 -16.62 15.45
N MET A 249 -34.39 -17.17 16.05
CA MET A 249 -34.36 -18.55 16.53
C MET A 249 -35.45 -18.83 17.56
N LYS A 250 -35.65 -17.93 18.53
CA LYS A 250 -36.75 -18.04 19.51
C LYS A 250 -38.14 -17.96 18.85
N THR A 251 -38.28 -17.15 17.80
CA THR A 251 -39.54 -17.01 17.07
C THR A 251 -39.86 -18.30 16.32
N LEU A 252 -38.87 -18.88 15.63
CA LEU A 252 -38.98 -20.17 14.95
C LEU A 252 -39.29 -21.31 15.93
N GLU A 253 -38.63 -21.33 17.09
CA GLU A 253 -38.89 -22.31 18.15
C GLU A 253 -40.34 -22.23 18.65
N GLN A 254 -40.85 -21.01 18.89
CA GLN A 254 -42.24 -20.81 19.32
C GLN A 254 -43.25 -21.21 18.24
N GLN A 255 -42.96 -20.93 16.97
CA GLN A 255 -43.81 -21.35 15.85
C GLN A 255 -43.87 -22.87 15.76
N PHE A 256 -42.71 -23.52 15.80
CA PHE A 256 -42.62 -24.98 15.79
C PHE A 256 -43.38 -25.62 16.96
N GLN A 257 -43.24 -25.10 18.17
CA GLN A 257 -43.97 -25.60 19.35
C GLN A 257 -45.49 -25.45 19.21
N ARG A 258 -45.98 -24.37 18.57
CA ARG A 258 -47.42 -24.20 18.29
C ARG A 258 -47.92 -25.22 17.27
N GLU A 259 -47.20 -25.40 16.16
CA GLU A 259 -47.59 -26.36 15.11
C GLU A 259 -47.61 -27.81 15.61
N VAL A 260 -46.70 -28.16 16.53
CA VAL A 260 -46.69 -29.49 17.18
C VAL A 260 -47.85 -29.64 18.15
N ALA A 261 -48.24 -28.58 18.87
CA ALA A 261 -49.35 -28.62 19.82
C ALA A 261 -50.74 -28.63 19.16
N GLU A 262 -50.84 -28.20 17.90
CA GLU A 262 -52.07 -28.18 17.10
C GLU A 262 -52.31 -29.47 16.28
N LYS A 263 -51.39 -30.44 16.34
CA LYS A 263 -51.50 -31.78 15.73
C LYS A 263 -51.78 -32.86 16.77
#